data_AF-A0A937XDM7-F1
#
_entry.id   AF-A0A937XDM7-F1
#
_cell.length_a   1.000
_cell.length_b   1.000
_cell.length_c   1.000
_cell.angle_alpha   90.00
_cell.angle_beta   90.00
_cell.angle_gamma   90.00
#
_symmetry.space_group_name_H-M   'P 1'
#
loop_
_entity.id
_entity.type
_entity.pdbx_description
1 polymer ?
#
loop_
_entity_poly.entity_id
_entity_poly.type
_entity_poly.pdbx_seq_one_letter_code
_entity_poly.pdbx_strand_id
1 'polypeptide(L)'
;PGNLLCPVGTPYRDLLDACGGLAEDAARVVSGGPMMGFTVGDLDTPVTKGTSGLTVLSREEVARIRETACVRCGRCVDVCPLSLTPTKMAQAARFRNWEVARRYQLLACCECGCCGYECPAGIPLVQLIRTGKAVMPRS
;
A
#
# COMPACT_ATOMS: atom_id res chain seq x y z
N PRO A 1 -13.67 -9.10 -15.21
CA PRO A 1 -12.19 -9.09 -15.05
C PRO A 1 -11.55 -9.68 -16.31
N GLY A 2 -10.44 -9.12 -16.79
CA GLY A 2 -9.80 -9.58 -18.01
C GLY A 2 -8.42 -8.96 -18.21
N ASN A 3 -7.66 -9.54 -19.13
CA ASN A 3 -6.37 -9.01 -19.56
C ASN A 3 -6.58 -8.18 -20.84
N LEU A 4 -6.10 -6.95 -20.85
CA LEU A 4 -6.23 -6.03 -21.98
C LEU A 4 -4.85 -5.66 -22.52
N LEU A 5 -4.72 -5.61 -23.84
CA LEU A 5 -3.60 -4.96 -24.51
C LEU A 5 -3.98 -3.50 -24.76
N CYS A 6 -3.27 -2.55 -24.16
CA CYS A 6 -3.56 -1.13 -24.29
C CYS A 6 -2.28 -0.31 -24.58
N PRO A 7 -2.40 0.83 -25.31
CA PRO A 7 -1.32 1.77 -25.47
C PRO A 7 -0.86 2.38 -24.13
N VAL A 8 0.44 2.70 -24.05
CA VAL A 8 0.94 3.59 -22.98
C VAL A 8 0.32 4.97 -23.17
N GLY A 9 -0.24 5.54 -22.10
CA GLY A 9 -0.95 6.81 -22.12
C GLY A 9 -2.47 6.70 -22.06
N THR A 10 -3.06 5.52 -22.31
CA THR A 10 -4.50 5.30 -22.15
C THR A 10 -4.92 5.57 -20.70
N PRO A 11 -5.98 6.34 -20.43
CA PRO A 11 -6.43 6.59 -19.06
C PRO A 11 -7.00 5.31 -18.43
N TYR A 12 -6.88 5.19 -17.10
CA TYR A 12 -7.43 4.04 -16.38
C TYR A 12 -8.94 3.88 -16.51
N ARG A 13 -9.67 4.98 -16.69
CA ARG A 13 -11.11 4.98 -17.03
C ARG A 13 -11.42 4.08 -18.21
N ASP A 14 -10.73 4.25 -19.33
CA ASP A 14 -11.01 3.50 -20.56
C ASP A 14 -10.77 2.00 -20.37
N LEU A 15 -9.79 1.62 -19.54
CA LEU A 15 -9.55 0.22 -19.21
C LEU A 15 -10.69 -0.38 -18.37
N LEU A 16 -11.20 0.39 -17.41
CA LEU A 16 -12.32 -0.03 -16.56
C LEU A 16 -13.58 -0.18 -17.40
N ASP A 17 -13.88 0.80 -18.26
CA ASP A 17 -15.05 0.79 -19.14
C ASP A 17 -14.98 -0.39 -20.13
N ALA A 18 -13.80 -0.68 -20.69
CA ALA A 18 -13.58 -1.87 -21.52
C ALA A 18 -13.79 -3.20 -20.77
N CYS A 19 -13.68 -3.21 -19.44
CA CYS A 19 -13.96 -4.37 -18.60
C CYS A 19 -15.41 -4.47 -18.10
N GLY A 20 -16.29 -3.53 -18.49
CA GLY A 20 -17.69 -3.46 -18.06
C GLY A 20 -17.95 -2.42 -16.96
N GLY A 21 -17.02 -1.51 -16.70
CA GLY A 21 -17.14 -0.43 -15.74
C GLY A 21 -16.86 -0.84 -14.29
N LEU A 22 -17.19 0.05 -13.36
CA LEU A 22 -17.09 -0.19 -11.92
C LEU A 22 -18.41 -0.74 -11.37
N ALA A 23 -18.32 -1.75 -10.51
CA ALA A 23 -19.46 -2.22 -9.74
C ALA A 23 -19.93 -1.13 -8.74
N GLU A 24 -21.20 -1.17 -8.34
CA GLU A 24 -21.77 -0.16 -7.43
C GLU A 24 -21.11 -0.15 -6.04
N ASP A 25 -20.58 -1.30 -5.61
CA ASP A 25 -19.88 -1.48 -4.35
C ASP A 25 -18.37 -1.21 -4.46
N ALA A 26 -17.87 -0.82 -5.64
CA ALA A 26 -16.47 -0.45 -5.84
C ALA A 26 -16.09 0.73 -4.92
N ALA A 27 -15.11 0.50 -4.05
CA ALA A 27 -14.68 1.49 -3.07
C ALA A 27 -13.32 2.09 -3.40
N ARG A 28 -12.42 1.30 -4.01
CA ARG A 28 -11.04 1.73 -4.24
C ARG A 28 -10.44 1.08 -5.47
N VAL A 29 -9.80 1.88 -6.31
CA VAL A 29 -9.00 1.41 -7.44
C VAL A 29 -7.52 1.46 -7.06
N VAL A 30 -6.81 0.37 -7.32
CA VAL A 30 -5.40 0.19 -6.98
C VAL A 30 -4.64 -0.17 -8.26
N SER A 31 -3.62 0.61 -8.60
CA SER A 31 -2.66 0.29 -9.66
C SER A 31 -1.67 -0.73 -9.12
N GLY A 32 -1.74 -1.96 -9.63
CA GLY A 32 -1.05 -3.15 -9.13
C GLY A 32 -1.96 -4.02 -8.27
N GLY A 33 -1.36 -4.90 -7.46
CA GLY A 33 -2.10 -5.80 -6.56
C GLY A 33 -2.57 -5.14 -5.26
N PRO A 34 -3.46 -5.80 -4.49
CA PRO A 34 -4.08 -5.22 -3.27
C PRO A 34 -3.07 -4.86 -2.17
N MET A 35 -1.91 -5.53 -2.15
CA MET A 35 -0.89 -5.36 -1.12
C MET A 35 0.17 -4.32 -1.50
N MET A 36 0.69 -4.41 -2.73
CA MET A 36 1.84 -3.63 -3.21
C MET A 36 1.46 -2.41 -4.03
N GLY A 37 0.24 -2.41 -4.55
CA GLY A 37 -0.22 -1.40 -5.48
C GLY A 37 -0.43 -0.04 -4.84
N PHE A 38 -0.60 0.95 -5.70
CA PHE A 38 -0.84 2.34 -5.31
C PHE A 38 -2.29 2.67 -5.53
N THR A 39 -2.88 3.38 -4.58
CA THR A 39 -4.26 3.85 -4.75
C THR A 39 -4.30 4.92 -5.81
N VAL A 40 -5.19 4.70 -6.78
CA VAL A 40 -5.48 5.67 -7.82
C VAL A 40 -6.54 6.62 -7.26
N GLY A 41 -6.17 7.89 -7.13
CA GLY A 41 -7.11 8.96 -6.74
C GLY A 41 -7.83 9.57 -7.94
N ASP A 42 -7.24 9.46 -9.13
CA ASP A 42 -7.76 10.01 -10.37
C ASP A 42 -7.75 8.95 -11.48
N LEU A 43 -8.91 8.65 -12.04
CA LEU A 43 -9.07 7.65 -13.09
C LEU A 43 -8.55 8.11 -14.46
N ASP A 44 -8.24 9.41 -14.61
CA ASP A 44 -7.61 9.94 -15.81
C ASP A 44 -6.08 9.76 -15.78
N THR A 45 -5.55 9.14 -14.71
CA THR A 45 -4.15 8.72 -14.63
C THR A 45 -3.81 7.79 -15.82
N PRO A 46 -2.75 8.08 -16.58
CA PRO A 46 -2.40 7.27 -17.74
C PRO A 46 -1.74 5.94 -17.34
N VAL A 47 -2.01 4.91 -18.15
CA VAL A 47 -1.25 3.67 -18.16
C VAL A 47 0.20 3.96 -18.51
N THR A 48 1.10 3.47 -17.68
CA THR A 48 2.54 3.55 -17.92
C THR A 48 3.11 2.16 -18.17
N LYS A 49 4.37 2.08 -18.63
CA LYS A 49 5.09 0.80 -18.73
C LYS A 49 5.13 0.03 -17.39
N GLY A 50 5.06 0.74 -16.26
CA GLY A 50 5.05 0.15 -14.92
C GLY A 50 3.67 -0.35 -14.46
N THR A 51 2.60 -0.05 -15.21
CA THR A 51 1.25 -0.50 -14.87
C THR A 51 1.11 -1.98 -15.21
N SER A 52 1.14 -2.83 -14.19
CA SER A 52 0.95 -4.29 -14.35
C SER A 52 -0.53 -4.70 -14.34
N GLY A 53 -1.41 -3.88 -13.78
CA GLY A 53 -2.84 -4.13 -13.72
C GLY A 53 -3.56 -3.12 -12.82
N LEU A 54 -4.89 -3.15 -12.87
CA LEU A 54 -5.77 -2.40 -11.97
C LEU A 54 -6.59 -3.39 -11.14
N THR A 55 -6.51 -3.25 -9.82
CA THR A 55 -7.32 -4.01 -8.86
C THR A 55 -8.40 -3.10 -8.32
N VAL A 56 -9.66 -3.47 -8.52
CA VAL A 56 -10.83 -2.79 -7.93
C VAL A 56 -11.22 -3.56 -6.68
N LEU A 57 -11.30 -2.86 -5.55
CA LEU A 57 -11.67 -3.44 -4.26
C LEU A 57 -13.07 -2.94 -3.86
N SER A 58 -13.92 -3.85 -3.42
CA SER A 58 -15.25 -3.58 -2.87
C SER A 58 -15.17 -2.85 -1.53
N ARG A 59 -16.30 -2.27 -1.07
CA ARG A 59 -16.40 -1.67 0.27
C ARG A 59 -16.05 -2.64 1.38
N GLU A 60 -16.40 -3.91 1.26
CA GLU A 60 -16.11 -4.94 2.26
C GLU A 60 -14.61 -5.25 2.30
N GLU A 61 -13.95 -5.39 1.15
CA GLU A 61 -12.50 -5.61 1.07
C GLU A 61 -11.69 -4.40 1.54
N VAL A 62 -12.25 -3.20 1.37
CA VAL A 62 -11.64 -1.94 1.83
C VAL A 62 -12.03 -1.61 3.28
N ALA A 63 -13.02 -2.30 3.86
CA ALA A 63 -13.50 -2.05 5.22
C ALA A 63 -12.37 -2.31 6.20
N ARG A 64 -11.61 -1.26 6.48
CA ARG A 64 -10.51 -1.35 7.44
C ARG A 64 -11.13 -1.50 8.82
N ILE A 65 -10.58 -2.45 9.58
CA ILE A 65 -10.65 -2.40 11.03
C ILE A 65 -10.19 -0.99 11.44
N ARG A 66 -11.00 -0.29 12.23
CA ARG A 66 -10.67 1.05 12.72
C ARG A 66 -9.28 1.01 13.32
N GLU A 67 -8.41 1.95 12.93
CA GLU A 67 -7.07 2.03 13.49
C GLU A 67 -7.17 2.17 15.02
N THR A 68 -6.54 1.24 15.73
CA THR A 68 -6.44 1.23 17.19
C THR A 68 -4.97 1.25 17.62
N ALA A 69 -4.73 1.32 18.93
CA ALA A 69 -3.38 1.26 19.47
C ALA A 69 -2.73 -0.11 19.21
N CYS A 70 -1.40 -0.12 19.04
CA CYS A 70 -0.66 -1.36 18.86
C CYS A 70 -0.74 -2.23 20.13
N VAL A 71 -1.30 -3.44 20.00
CA VAL A 71 -1.41 -4.44 21.08
C VAL A 71 -0.15 -5.28 21.29
N ARG A 72 0.94 -4.99 20.56
CA ARG A 72 2.24 -5.68 20.66
C ARG A 72 2.18 -7.19 20.46
N CYS A 73 1.34 -7.66 19.54
CA CYS A 73 1.12 -9.09 19.26
C CYS A 73 2.27 -9.82 18.52
N GLY A 74 3.30 -9.14 18.03
CA GLY A 74 4.44 -9.77 17.35
C GLY A 74 4.22 -10.14 15.87
N ARG A 75 2.98 -10.40 15.42
CA ARG A 75 2.68 -10.92 14.06
C ARG A 75 3.36 -10.19 12.90
N CYS A 76 3.48 -8.86 12.99
CA CYS A 76 4.12 -8.05 11.95
C CYS A 76 5.62 -8.37 11.76
N VAL A 77 6.30 -8.86 12.80
CA VAL A 77 7.70 -9.29 12.76
C VAL A 77 7.78 -10.70 12.18
N ASP A 78 6.89 -11.60 12.60
CA ASP A 78 6.86 -13.00 12.17
C ASP A 78 6.66 -13.14 10.65
N VAL A 79 5.79 -12.32 10.07
CA VAL A 79 5.52 -12.34 8.61
C VAL A 79 6.48 -11.48 7.79
N CYS A 80 7.45 -10.82 8.43
CA CYS A 80 8.38 -9.96 7.71
C CYS A 80 9.47 -10.81 7.03
N PRO A 81 9.58 -10.79 5.69
CA PRO A 81 10.58 -11.60 4.98
C PRO A 81 12.02 -11.15 5.24
N LEU A 82 12.20 -9.94 5.77
CA LEU A 82 13.50 -9.36 6.12
C LEU A 82 13.74 -9.35 7.64
N SER A 83 12.85 -9.96 8.43
CA SER A 83 12.91 -10.00 9.89
C SER A 83 13.10 -8.62 10.54
N LEU A 84 12.55 -7.57 9.92
CA LEU A 84 12.58 -6.20 10.44
C LEU A 84 11.54 -6.02 11.55
N THR A 85 11.49 -4.82 12.15
CA THR A 85 10.46 -4.44 13.12
C THR A 85 9.51 -3.36 12.56
N PRO A 86 8.47 -3.73 11.78
CA PRO A 86 7.62 -2.77 11.08
C PRO A 86 6.91 -1.76 11.99
N THR A 87 6.50 -2.19 13.18
CA THR A 87 5.83 -1.32 14.15
C THR A 87 6.72 -0.16 14.60
N LYS A 88 8.00 -0.43 14.88
CA LYS A 88 8.97 0.60 15.26
C LYS A 88 9.29 1.53 14.10
N MET A 89 9.49 0.98 12.90
CA MET A 89 9.72 1.79 11.70
C MET A 89 8.53 2.70 11.39
N ALA A 90 7.31 2.17 11.42
CA ALA A 90 6.09 2.92 11.16
C ALA A 90 5.83 4.02 12.22
N GLN A 91 6.07 3.73 13.50
CA GLN A 91 5.98 4.74 14.55
C GLN A 91 7.04 5.84 14.38
N ALA A 92 8.29 5.45 14.10
CA ALA A 92 9.36 6.41 13.84
C ALA A 92 9.03 7.32 12.65
N ALA A 93 8.49 6.75 11.56
CA ALA A 93 8.03 7.52 10.40
C ALA A 93 6.87 8.47 10.76
N ARG A 94 5.87 7.99 11.52
CA ARG A 94 4.70 8.78 11.92
C ARG A 94 5.09 10.00 12.75
N PHE A 95 6.03 9.83 13.68
CA PHE A 95 6.51 10.91 14.54
C PHE A 95 7.74 11.64 13.99
N ARG A 96 8.16 11.34 12.75
CA ARG A 96 9.37 11.90 12.11
C ARG A 96 10.63 11.77 12.99
N ASN A 97 10.73 10.71 13.77
CA ASN A 97 11.90 10.42 14.58
C ASN A 97 12.94 9.70 13.73
N TRP A 98 13.80 10.48 13.06
CA TRP A 98 14.78 9.96 12.10
C TRP A 98 15.91 9.15 12.75
N GLU A 99 16.24 9.44 14.00
CA GLU A 99 17.25 8.69 14.75
C GLU A 99 16.79 7.24 14.95
N VAL A 100 15.55 7.06 15.43
CA VAL A 100 14.93 5.75 15.57
C VAL A 100 14.73 5.10 14.19
N ALA A 101 14.30 5.85 13.18
CA ALA A 101 14.14 5.32 11.82
C ALA A 101 15.45 4.72 11.26
N ARG A 102 16.60 5.39 11.51
CA ARG A 102 17.92 4.87 11.14
C ARG A 102 18.29 3.64 11.93
N ARG A 103 18.09 3.66 13.25
CA ARG A 103 18.37 2.52 14.14
C ARG A 103 17.64 1.25 13.72
N TYR A 104 16.40 1.38 13.27
CA TYR A 104 15.59 0.26 12.78
C TYR A 104 15.68 0.05 11.27
N GLN A 105 16.66 0.66 10.60
CA GLN A 105 16.95 0.47 9.18
C GLN A 105 15.71 0.66 8.29
N LEU A 106 14.97 1.75 8.50
CA LEU A 106 13.71 2.04 7.78
C LEU A 106 13.86 1.95 6.25
N LEU A 107 15.02 2.34 5.72
CA LEU A 107 15.32 2.28 4.28
C LEU A 107 15.44 0.85 3.74
N ALA A 108 15.73 -0.15 4.58
CA ALA A 108 15.91 -1.55 4.19
C ALA A 108 14.58 -2.28 3.91
N CYS A 109 13.44 -1.76 4.38
CA CYS A 109 12.14 -2.38 4.15
C CYS A 109 11.84 -2.53 2.65
N CYS A 110 11.44 -3.70 2.16
CA CYS A 110 11.09 -3.88 0.74
C CYS A 110 9.64 -3.47 0.39
N GLU A 111 8.92 -2.87 1.34
CA GLU A 111 7.54 -2.38 1.16
C GLU A 111 6.51 -3.47 0.79
N CYS A 112 6.77 -4.73 1.16
CA CYS A 112 5.96 -5.91 0.82
C CYS A 112 4.49 -5.90 1.31
N GLY A 113 4.14 -5.04 2.26
CA GLY A 113 2.76 -4.92 2.75
C GLY A 113 2.29 -5.99 3.75
N CYS A 114 2.96 -7.14 3.89
CA CYS A 114 2.53 -8.27 4.72
C CYS A 114 2.19 -7.87 6.16
N CYS A 115 3.03 -7.02 6.76
CA CYS A 115 2.84 -6.54 8.13
C CYS A 115 1.54 -5.74 8.34
N GLY A 116 1.08 -4.99 7.33
CA GLY A 116 -0.14 -4.20 7.42
C GLY A 116 -1.40 -5.06 7.33
N TYR A 117 -1.35 -6.12 6.52
CA TYR A 117 -2.47 -7.05 6.34
C TYR A 117 -2.75 -7.89 7.59
N GLU A 118 -1.69 -8.41 8.22
CA GLU A 118 -1.80 -9.25 9.42
C GLU A 118 -2.02 -8.45 10.72
N CYS A 119 -2.07 -7.12 10.65
CA CYS A 119 -2.14 -6.27 11.84
C CYS A 119 -3.57 -6.25 12.40
N PRO A 120 -3.85 -6.85 13.59
CA PRO A 120 -5.20 -6.82 14.16
C PRO A 120 -5.62 -5.43 14.61
N ALA A 121 -4.66 -4.51 14.81
CA ALA A 121 -4.93 -3.13 15.19
C ALA A 121 -5.26 -2.21 13.98
N GLY A 122 -5.25 -2.74 12.75
CA GLY A 122 -5.55 -1.96 11.54
C GLY A 122 -4.54 -0.85 11.23
N ILE A 123 -3.33 -0.91 11.80
CA ILE A 123 -2.31 0.13 11.62
C ILE A 123 -1.76 0.04 10.18
N PRO A 124 -1.74 1.15 9.40
CA PRO A 124 -1.27 1.15 8.02
C PRO A 124 0.28 1.15 7.95
N LEU A 125 0.91 0.10 8.46
CA LEU A 125 2.37 0.00 8.67
C LEU A 125 3.17 0.30 7.39
N VAL A 126 2.85 -0.38 6.28
CA VAL A 126 3.59 -0.21 5.02
C VAL A 126 3.45 1.20 4.44
N GLN A 127 2.27 1.83 4.58
CA GLN A 127 2.03 3.18 4.09
C GLN A 127 2.82 4.20 4.91
N LEU A 128 2.87 4.04 6.24
CA LEU A 128 3.70 4.87 7.11
C LEU A 128 5.18 4.73 6.78
N ILE A 129 5.66 3.50 6.54
CA ILE A 129 7.06 3.24 6.17
C ILE A 129 7.38 3.88 4.81
N ARG A 130 6.51 3.74 3.80
CA ARG A 130 6.63 4.37 2.49
C ARG A 130 6.78 5.89 2.60
N THR A 131 5.87 6.54 3.32
CA THR A 131 5.94 7.98 3.57
C THR A 131 7.23 8.33 4.28
N GLY A 132 7.60 7.57 5.32
CA GLY A 132 8.85 7.77 6.06
C GLY A 132 10.09 7.73 5.17
N LYS A 133 10.18 6.76 4.25
CA LYS A 133 11.29 6.65 3.30
C LYS A 133 11.37 7.84 2.35
N ALA A 134 10.22 8.35 1.89
CA ALA A 134 10.16 9.47 0.96
C ALA A 134 10.63 10.79 1.60
N VAL A 135 10.34 11.00 2.89
CA VAL A 135 10.67 12.26 3.58
C VAL A 135 11.95 12.20 4.42
N MET A 136 12.55 11.03 4.61
CA MET A 136 13.73 10.87 5.44
C MET A 136 14.95 11.60 4.85
N PRO A 137 15.62 12.49 5.62
CA PRO A 137 16.83 13.16 5.15
C PRO A 137 17.96 12.17 4.85
N ARG A 138 18.51 12.26 3.64
CA ARG A 138 19.74 11.58 3.23
C ARG A 138 20.93 12.43 3.67
N SER A 139 21.43 12.18 4.88
CA SER A 139 22.70 12.78 5.37
C SER A 139 23.80 11.74 5.35
#